data_AF-A0A1S3PD10-F1
#
_entry.id   AF-A0A1S3PD10-F1
#
_cell.length_a   1.000
_cell.length_b   1.000
_cell.length_c   1.000
_cell.angle_alpha   90.00
_cell.angle_beta   90.00
_cell.angle_gamma   90.00
#
_symmetry.space_group_name_H-M   'P 1'
#
loop_
_entity.id
_entity.type
_entity.pdbx_description
1 polymer ?
#
loop_
_entity_poly.entity_id
_entity_poly.type
_entity_poly.pdbx_seq_one_letter_code
_entity_poly.pdbx_strand_id
1 'polypeptide(L)'
;MELSLLRSARLGLEVLERASRRSVDWSSANPCPSTTPKDDNAGSEEVQGDSAHTSLDDAFETIAEFMAQTTYQCKAQSSPEDFHIEVSPGTYKITAGTQDSQQQTRVVRINAGESMNLTFHL
;
A
#
# COMPACT_ATOMS: atom_id res chain seq x y z
N MET A 1 -18.80 18.52 4.68
CA MET A 1 -17.62 17.62 4.61
C MET A 1 -16.30 18.38 4.82
N GLU A 2 -16.21 19.64 4.40
CA GLU A 2 -14.94 20.40 4.34
C GLU A 2 -14.22 20.59 5.69
N LEU A 3 -14.95 20.65 6.81
CA LEU A 3 -14.33 20.80 8.15
C LEU A 3 -13.40 19.63 8.53
N SER A 4 -13.64 18.43 8.01
CA SER A 4 -12.73 17.29 8.22
C SER A 4 -11.44 17.45 7.41
N LEU A 5 -11.56 17.90 6.16
CA LEU A 5 -10.43 18.12 5.24
C LEU A 5 -9.50 19.24 5.75
N LEU A 6 -10.07 20.33 6.27
CA LEU A 6 -9.31 21.44 6.83
C LEU A 6 -8.57 21.04 8.12
N ARG A 7 -9.15 20.14 8.93
CA ARG A 7 -8.50 19.59 10.12
C ARG A 7 -7.33 18.68 9.77
N SER A 8 -7.46 17.78 8.79
CA SER A 8 -6.36 16.91 8.37
C SER A 8 -5.22 17.69 7.71
N ALA A 9 -5.53 18.70 6.89
CA ALA A 9 -4.52 19.59 6.29
C ALA A 9 -3.68 20.32 7.36
N ARG A 10 -4.31 20.81 8.43
CA ARG A 10 -3.62 21.46 9.56
C ARG A 10 -2.69 20.50 10.31
N LEU A 11 -3.14 19.26 10.58
CA LEU A 11 -2.32 18.25 11.25
C LEU A 11 -1.14 17.79 10.37
N GLY A 12 -1.33 17.69 9.05
CA GLY A 12 -0.26 17.38 8.10
C GLY A 12 0.87 18.40 8.13
N LEU A 13 0.54 19.70 8.25
CA LEU A 13 1.53 20.77 8.38
C LEU A 13 2.37 20.61 9.66
N GLU A 14 1.73 20.34 10.80
CA GLU A 14 2.42 20.13 12.08
C GLU A 14 3.39 18.92 12.03
N VAL A 15 2.98 17.83 11.36
CA VAL A 15 3.84 16.66 11.14
C VAL A 15 5.03 17.02 10.24
N LEU A 16 4.83 17.79 9.18
CA LEU A 16 5.92 18.23 8.28
C LEU A 16 6.94 19.12 9.02
N GLU A 17 6.48 20.11 9.79
CA GLU A 17 7.36 20.94 10.63
C GLU A 17 8.12 20.10 11.67
N ARG A 18 7.46 19.11 12.29
CA ARG A 18 8.06 18.23 13.29
C ARG A 18 9.08 17.26 12.68
N ALA A 19 8.85 16.79 11.45
CA ALA A 19 9.77 15.94 10.71
C ALA A 19 10.99 16.73 10.21
N SER A 20 10.79 17.95 9.69
CA SER A 20 11.87 18.85 9.24
C SER A 20 12.90 19.13 10.33
N ARG A 21 12.45 19.32 11.59
CA ARG A 21 13.33 19.47 12.78
C ARG A 21 14.17 18.23 13.13
N ARG A 22 13.94 17.09 12.47
CA ARG A 22 14.61 15.81 12.70
C ARG A 22 15.29 15.29 11.43
N SER A 23 15.58 16.14 10.45
CA SER A 23 16.36 15.75 9.28
C SER A 23 17.71 15.17 9.73
N VAL A 24 17.98 13.93 9.31
CA VAL A 24 19.24 13.24 9.58
C VAL A 24 20.15 13.48 8.39
N ASP A 25 21.34 14.02 8.64
CA ASP A 25 22.38 14.06 7.62
C ASP A 25 23.03 12.69 7.50
N TRP A 26 22.67 11.97 6.43
CA TRP A 26 23.20 10.64 6.12
C TRP A 26 24.66 10.66 5.67
N SER A 27 25.23 11.84 5.39
CA SER A 27 26.61 12.02 4.91
C SER A 27 27.68 11.60 5.92
N SER A 28 27.31 11.36 7.19
CA SER A 28 28.23 10.89 8.23
C SER A 28 28.41 9.35 8.28
N ALA A 29 27.74 8.59 7.40
CA ALA A 29 27.86 7.13 7.33
C ALA A 29 29.21 6.71 6.71
N ASN A 30 30.27 6.68 7.54
CA ASN A 30 31.61 6.23 7.14
C ASN A 30 31.58 4.81 6.53
N PRO A 31 32.11 4.58 5.31
CA PRO A 31 32.21 3.24 4.75
C PRO A 31 33.30 2.42 5.45
N CYS A 32 32.92 1.26 6.01
CA CYS A 32 33.84 0.35 6.72
C CYS A 32 34.13 -0.90 5.85
N PRO A 33 35.37 -1.44 5.77
CA PRO A 33 35.79 -2.20 4.60
C PRO A 33 35.98 -3.73 4.78
N SER A 34 35.89 -4.41 3.63
CA SER A 34 36.58 -5.65 3.22
C SER A 34 36.37 -6.99 3.96
N THR A 35 35.97 -7.99 3.17
CA THR A 35 36.53 -9.36 3.22
C THR A 35 36.71 -9.89 1.80
N THR A 36 37.89 -10.42 1.47
CA THR A 36 38.21 -11.12 0.22
C THR A 36 38.30 -12.63 0.46
N PRO A 37 38.12 -13.46 -0.59
CA PRO A 37 39.10 -14.54 -0.85
C PRO A 37 39.55 -14.59 -2.33
N LYS A 38 40.64 -15.31 -2.58
CA LYS A 38 41.47 -15.27 -3.81
C LYS A 38 41.54 -16.63 -4.52
N ASP A 39 42.13 -16.58 -5.73
CA ASP A 39 42.86 -17.61 -6.50
C ASP A 39 42.04 -18.46 -7.51
N ASP A 40 42.42 -18.58 -8.79
CA ASP A 40 43.35 -17.77 -9.63
C ASP A 40 43.11 -18.04 -11.15
N ASN A 41 43.97 -17.49 -12.02
CA ASN A 41 44.24 -17.80 -13.45
C ASN A 41 43.63 -16.90 -14.56
N ALA A 42 44.32 -15.77 -14.77
CA ALA A 42 44.77 -15.23 -16.06
C ALA A 42 43.75 -15.00 -17.20
N GLY A 43 43.32 -13.74 -17.35
CA GLY A 43 42.55 -13.30 -18.53
C GLY A 43 41.92 -11.92 -18.40
N SER A 44 42.66 -10.90 -17.97
CA SER A 44 42.15 -9.52 -17.93
C SER A 44 42.15 -8.90 -19.33
N GLU A 45 41.15 -9.22 -20.15
CA GLU A 45 40.77 -8.39 -21.27
C GLU A 45 39.98 -7.18 -20.76
N GLU A 46 40.48 -5.97 -21.03
CA GLU A 46 39.73 -4.73 -20.79
C GLU A 46 38.62 -4.59 -21.85
N VAL A 47 37.35 -4.72 -21.48
CA VAL A 47 36.24 -4.24 -22.33
C VAL A 47 35.15 -3.59 -21.49
N GLN A 48 35.17 -2.25 -21.49
CA GLN A 48 34.02 -1.37 -21.75
C GLN A 48 32.62 -1.92 -21.39
N GLY A 49 32.14 -1.64 -20.17
CA GLY A 49 30.73 -1.84 -19.82
C GLY A 49 29.85 -0.76 -20.44
N ASP A 50 29.12 -1.11 -21.50
CA ASP A 50 28.25 -0.19 -22.25
C ASP A 50 27.14 0.41 -21.37
N SER A 51 27.00 1.75 -21.40
CA SER A 51 26.19 2.53 -20.45
C SER A 51 24.70 2.53 -20.84
N ALA A 52 24.11 1.36 -21.02
CA ALA A 52 22.72 1.16 -21.42
C ALA A 52 21.71 1.22 -20.26
N HIS A 53 22.06 1.89 -19.15
CA HIS A 53 21.22 1.99 -17.96
C HIS A 53 20.88 3.46 -17.65
N THR A 54 19.73 3.83 -18.22
CA THR A 54 18.69 4.74 -17.69
C THR A 54 19.06 5.57 -16.46
N SER A 55 18.79 6.88 -16.56
CA SER A 55 19.08 7.86 -15.52
C SER A 55 18.37 7.56 -14.20
N LEU A 56 18.84 8.19 -13.12
CA LEU A 56 18.18 8.14 -11.81
C LEU A 56 16.71 8.61 -11.89
N ASP A 57 16.40 9.54 -12.79
CA ASP A 57 15.04 10.03 -13.01
C ASP A 57 14.16 8.96 -13.70
N ASP A 58 14.70 8.25 -14.70
CA ASP A 58 14.01 7.15 -15.40
C ASP A 58 13.62 6.01 -14.42
N ALA A 59 14.47 5.75 -13.42
CA ALA A 59 14.20 4.77 -12.37
C ALA A 59 13.04 5.21 -11.46
N PHE A 60 12.94 6.50 -11.14
CA PHE A 60 11.79 7.05 -10.42
C PHE A 60 10.53 7.04 -11.27
N GLU A 61 10.62 7.34 -12.57
CA GLU A 61 9.50 7.26 -13.51
C GLU A 61 8.94 5.84 -13.60
N THR A 62 9.81 4.84 -13.73
CA THR A 62 9.43 3.41 -13.75
C THR A 62 8.68 3.00 -12.46
N ILE A 63 9.16 3.41 -11.29
CA ILE A 63 8.49 3.11 -10.02
C ILE A 63 7.16 3.87 -9.91
N ALA A 64 7.12 5.14 -10.32
CA ALA A 64 5.91 5.96 -10.29
C ALA A 64 4.82 5.41 -11.22
N GLU A 65 5.18 4.93 -12.41
CA GLU A 65 4.27 4.26 -13.34
C GLU A 65 3.71 2.98 -12.71
N PHE A 66 4.56 2.12 -12.12
CA PHE A 66 4.10 0.90 -11.45
C PHE A 66 3.17 1.20 -10.26
N MET A 67 3.48 2.22 -9.45
CA MET A 67 2.63 2.68 -8.34
C MET A 67 1.28 3.23 -8.84
N ALA A 68 1.26 3.95 -9.97
CA ALA A 68 0.04 4.44 -10.60
C ALA A 68 -0.81 3.29 -11.19
N GLN A 69 -0.17 2.35 -11.89
CA GLN A 69 -0.81 1.19 -12.51
C GLN A 69 -1.43 0.25 -11.46
N THR A 70 -0.72 -0.03 -10.36
CA THR A 70 -1.23 -0.82 -9.24
C THR A 70 -2.38 -0.10 -8.52
N THR A 71 -2.25 1.21 -8.27
CA THR A 71 -3.34 2.03 -7.70
C THR A 71 -4.60 2.02 -8.56
N TYR A 72 -4.44 2.07 -9.90
CA TYR A 72 -5.56 1.98 -10.83
C TYR A 72 -6.21 0.59 -10.81
N GLN A 73 -5.41 -0.49 -10.83
CA GLN A 73 -5.93 -1.85 -10.77
C GLN A 73 -6.72 -2.11 -9.47
N CYS A 74 -6.22 -1.69 -8.31
CA CYS A 74 -6.95 -1.79 -7.04
C CYS A 74 -8.31 -1.04 -7.04
N LYS A 75 -8.47 0.00 -7.86
CA LYS A 75 -9.75 0.71 -8.05
C LYS A 75 -10.65 0.08 -9.10
N ALA A 76 -10.08 -0.56 -10.11
CA ALA A 76 -10.81 -1.15 -11.24
C ALA A 76 -11.23 -2.62 -11.00
N GLN A 77 -10.53 -3.34 -10.12
CA GLN A 77 -10.72 -4.76 -9.85
C GLN A 77 -11.67 -5.07 -8.69
N SER A 78 -12.43 -4.09 -8.18
CA SER A 78 -13.55 -4.37 -7.27
C SER A 78 -14.76 -4.94 -8.04
N SER A 79 -14.59 -6.13 -8.61
CA SER A 79 -15.73 -6.97 -8.99
C SER A 79 -16.56 -7.27 -7.74
N PRO A 80 -17.91 -7.30 -7.84
CA PRO A 80 -18.74 -7.66 -6.71
C PRO A 80 -18.54 -9.15 -6.37
N GLU A 81 -17.73 -9.40 -5.34
CA GLU A 81 -17.57 -10.73 -4.73
C GLU A 81 -18.51 -10.85 -3.53
N ASP A 82 -19.19 -12.00 -3.42
CA ASP A 82 -20.04 -12.32 -2.27
C ASP A 82 -19.19 -12.85 -1.10
N PHE A 83 -19.49 -12.42 0.12
CA PHE A 83 -18.79 -12.85 1.34
C PHE A 83 -19.57 -13.96 2.07
N HIS A 84 -18.93 -15.11 2.29
CA HIS A 84 -19.46 -16.16 3.17
C HIS A 84 -18.89 -16.01 4.59
N ILE A 85 -19.78 -16.01 5.60
CA ILE A 85 -19.40 -15.84 7.01
C ILE A 85 -20.15 -16.90 7.84
N GLU A 86 -19.41 -17.81 8.46
CA GLU A 86 -19.96 -18.79 9.41
C GLU A 86 -20.00 -18.21 10.82
N VAL A 87 -21.11 -18.46 11.52
CA VAL A 87 -21.34 -18.00 12.89
C VAL A 87 -22.11 -19.05 13.70
N SER A 88 -21.99 -19.00 15.02
CA SER A 88 -22.87 -19.74 15.92
C SER A 88 -24.35 -19.32 15.76
N PRO A 89 -25.32 -20.14 16.16
CA PRO A 89 -26.73 -19.73 16.18
C PRO A 89 -26.94 -18.52 17.11
N GLY A 90 -27.67 -17.50 16.65
CA GLY A 90 -27.85 -16.26 17.40
C GLY A 90 -28.52 -15.13 16.62
N THR A 91 -28.61 -13.96 17.25
CA THR A 91 -29.11 -12.73 16.62
C THR A 91 -27.93 -11.80 16.36
N TYR A 92 -27.76 -11.39 15.09
CA TYR A 92 -26.61 -10.64 14.61
C TYR A 92 -27.04 -9.30 14.00
N LYS A 93 -26.18 -8.28 14.11
CA LYS A 93 -26.34 -6.99 13.44
C LYS A 93 -25.24 -6.84 12.40
N ILE A 94 -25.60 -6.96 11.12
CA ILE A 94 -24.69 -6.83 9.99
C ILE A 94 -24.78 -5.39 9.48
N THR A 95 -23.63 -4.74 9.31
CA THR A 95 -23.51 -3.39 8.74
C THR A 95 -22.55 -3.44 7.55
N ALA A 96 -22.97 -2.90 6.41
CA ALA A 96 -22.19 -2.83 5.18
C ALA A 96 -22.17 -1.38 4.66
N GLY A 97 -21.07 -0.95 4.05
CA GLY A 97 -20.92 0.42 3.54
C GLY A 97 -19.64 0.63 2.74
N THR A 98 -19.69 1.55 1.80
CA THR A 98 -18.54 2.03 0.99
C THR A 98 -18.21 3.47 1.39
N GLN A 99 -17.09 4.02 0.90
CA GLN A 99 -16.65 5.38 1.26
C GLN A 99 -17.67 6.47 0.85
N ASP A 100 -18.34 6.27 -0.28
CA ASP A 100 -19.14 7.30 -0.95
C ASP A 100 -20.66 7.11 -0.76
N SER A 101 -21.08 6.11 0.03
CA SER A 101 -22.49 5.74 0.25
C SER A 101 -22.88 5.66 1.73
N GLN A 102 -24.19 5.61 2.00
CA GLN A 102 -24.70 5.44 3.36
C GLN A 102 -24.61 3.97 3.80
N GLN A 103 -24.13 3.76 5.03
CA GLN A 103 -24.04 2.43 5.62
C GLN A 103 -25.43 1.83 5.83
N GLN A 104 -25.64 0.62 5.32
CA GLN A 104 -26.85 -0.16 5.55
C GLN A 104 -26.65 -1.13 6.71
N THR A 105 -27.59 -1.18 7.64
CA THR A 105 -27.57 -2.08 8.80
C THR A 105 -28.82 -2.94 8.83
N ARG A 106 -28.65 -4.25 9.02
CA ARG A 106 -29.75 -5.20 9.21
C ARG A 106 -29.52 -6.05 10.45
N VAL A 107 -30.59 -6.34 11.18
CA VAL A 107 -30.60 -7.33 12.26
C VAL A 107 -31.25 -8.60 11.74
N VAL A 108 -30.56 -9.73 11.91
CA VAL A 108 -31.03 -11.06 11.48
C VAL A 108 -30.89 -12.06 12.62
N ARG A 109 -31.65 -13.14 12.57
CA ARG A 109 -31.50 -14.30 13.46
C ARG A 109 -31.13 -15.50 12.61
N ILE A 110 -30.08 -16.20 13.00
CA ILE A 110 -29.56 -17.40 12.33
C ILE A 110 -29.75 -18.57 13.30
N ASN A 111 -30.45 -19.61 12.87
CA ASN A 111 -30.63 -20.85 13.63
C ASN A 111 -29.56 -21.89 13.25
N ALA A 112 -29.48 -23.01 13.98
CA ALA A 112 -28.45 -24.02 13.72
C ALA A 112 -28.65 -24.72 12.36
N GLY A 113 -27.61 -24.74 11.53
CA GLY A 113 -27.65 -25.30 10.17
C GLY A 113 -28.38 -24.43 9.14
N GLU A 114 -28.75 -23.19 9.49
CA GLU A 114 -29.37 -22.23 8.59
C GLU A 114 -28.31 -21.35 7.90
N SER A 115 -28.55 -21.00 6.64
CA SER A 115 -27.74 -20.04 5.87
C SER A 115 -28.66 -18.97 5.28
N MET A 116 -28.19 -17.72 5.26
CA MET A 116 -28.97 -16.57 4.79
C MET A 116 -28.15 -15.71 3.83
N ASN A 117 -28.68 -15.46 2.62
CA ASN A 117 -28.07 -14.54 1.67
C ASN A 117 -28.57 -13.11 1.94
N LEU A 118 -27.65 -12.14 2.06
CA LEU A 118 -27.97 -10.76 2.39
C LEU A 118 -27.39 -9.79 1.35
N THR A 119 -28.23 -9.29 0.44
CA THR A 119 -27.85 -8.25 -0.52
C THR A 119 -27.99 -6.86 0.09
N PHE A 120 -26.91 -6.06 0.03
CA PHE A 120 -26.88 -4.65 0.42
C PHE A 120 -26.67 -3.79 -0.83
N HIS A 121 -27.43 -2.71 -0.99
CA HIS A 121 -27.33 -1.81 -2.16
C HIS A 121 -26.54 -0.57 -1.76
N LEU A 122 -25.21 -0.67 -1.81
CA LEU A 122 -24.28 0.37 -1.41
C LEU A 122 -23.95 1.29 -2.60
#